data_AF-A0A7X0VVU1-F1
#
_entry.id   AF-A0A7X0VVU1-F1
#
_cell.length_a   1.000
_cell.length_b   1.000
_cell.length_c   1.000
_cell.angle_alpha   90.00
_cell.angle_beta   90.00
_cell.angle_gamma   90.00
#
_symmetry.space_group_name_H-M   'P 1'
#
loop_
_entity.id
_entity.type
_entity.pdbx_description
1 polymer ?
#
loop_
_entity_poly.entity_id
_entity_poly.type
_entity_poly.pdbx_seq_one_letter_code
_entity_poly.pdbx_strand_id
1 'polypeptide(L)'
;MFKSCPCGHDMKLILRTVVHARKASIVNVPVYSCEICSRNEVFPGVKEELGRLVGRLGTRPQAQRIPFDEIHEWAAVLREVAAADRPLQAASVMRKAEERTNELLDLMLIASSLGDEIWKKELKRRLSQLSAQYIPT
;
A
#
# COMPACT_ATOMS: atom_id res chain seq x y z
N MET A 1 11.08 3.13 9.93
CA MET A 1 9.67 3.52 10.09
C MET A 1 9.05 2.68 11.19
N PHE A 2 8.82 3.27 12.35
CA PHE A 2 8.35 2.57 13.55
C PHE A 2 7.17 3.31 14.18
N LYS A 3 6.39 2.59 14.99
CA LYS A 3 5.42 3.20 15.91
C LYS A 3 5.34 2.39 17.20
N SER A 4 4.89 3.00 18.28
CA SER A 4 4.74 2.32 19.57
C SER A 4 3.66 1.23 19.53
N CYS A 5 3.97 0.08 20.11
CA CYS A 5 3.04 -1.00 20.37
C CYS A 5 2.47 -0.89 21.79
N PRO A 6 1.20 -1.27 22.04
CA PRO A 6 0.64 -1.31 23.40
C PRO A 6 1.36 -2.26 24.38
N CYS A 7 2.22 -3.15 23.90
CA CYS A 7 3.08 -3.99 24.75
C CYS A 7 4.37 -3.30 25.22
N GLY A 8 4.57 -2.01 24.91
CA GLY A 8 5.74 -1.23 25.30
C GLY A 8 6.94 -1.31 24.35
N HIS A 9 6.86 -2.09 23.27
CA HIS A 9 7.92 -2.23 22.27
C HIS A 9 7.55 -1.54 20.95
N ASP A 10 8.48 -1.48 19.99
CA ASP A 10 8.22 -0.91 18.68
C ASP A 10 7.54 -1.89 17.72
N MET A 11 6.74 -1.33 16.81
CA MET A 11 6.24 -2.01 15.63
C MET A 11 6.99 -1.53 14.40
N LYS A 12 7.50 -2.47 13.60
CA LYS A 12 8.17 -2.18 12.32
C LYS A 12 7.17 -2.26 11.18
N LEU A 13 7.21 -1.30 10.25
CA LEU A 13 6.47 -1.43 9.00
C LEU A 13 7.12 -2.51 8.12
N ILE A 14 6.34 -3.50 7.71
CA ILE A 14 6.74 -4.61 6.85
C ILE A 14 5.61 -4.96 5.87
N LEU A 15 5.91 -5.78 4.85
CA LEU A 15 4.91 -6.35 3.96
C LEU A 15 4.49 -7.74 4.43
N ARG A 16 3.19 -8.03 4.45
CA ARG A 16 2.66 -9.34 4.82
C ARG A 16 1.59 -9.82 3.85
N THR A 17 1.21 -11.09 4.02
CA THR A 17 0.04 -11.69 3.38
C THR A 17 -1.14 -11.65 4.34
N VAL A 18 -2.26 -11.08 3.91
CA VAL A 18 -3.55 -11.16 4.59
C VAL A 18 -4.33 -12.31 4.00
N VAL A 19 -4.70 -13.29 4.84
CA VAL A 19 -5.49 -14.45 4.42
C VAL A 19 -6.95 -14.22 4.79
N HIS A 20 -7.84 -14.26 3.80
CA HIS A 20 -9.29 -14.10 3.97
C HIS A 20 -10.02 -15.40 3.67
N ALA A 21 -10.89 -15.82 4.60
CA ALA A 21 -11.70 -17.04 4.53
C ALA A 21 -10.90 -18.32 4.16
N ARG A 22 -9.60 -18.37 4.48
CA ARG A 22 -8.65 -19.46 4.14
C ARG A 22 -8.55 -19.77 2.62
N LYS A 23 -9.01 -18.87 1.75
CA LYS A 23 -9.05 -19.08 0.29
C LYS A 23 -8.38 -17.96 -0.48
N ALA A 24 -8.61 -16.71 -0.09
CA ALA A 24 -7.98 -15.57 -0.74
C ALA A 24 -6.72 -15.15 0.03
N SER A 25 -5.60 -15.02 -0.67
CA SER A 25 -4.34 -14.51 -0.13
C SER A 25 -4.03 -13.16 -0.76
N ILE A 26 -4.16 -12.09 0.01
CA ILE A 26 -3.83 -10.73 -0.42
C ILE A 26 -2.37 -10.49 0.00
N VAL A 27 -1.45 -10.44 -0.97
CA VAL A 27 -0.01 -10.31 -0.71
C VAL A 27 0.44 -8.85 -0.78
N ASN A 28 1.65 -8.57 -0.28
CA ASN A 28 2.25 -7.23 -0.29
C ASN A 28 1.40 -6.18 0.44
N VAL A 29 0.70 -6.58 1.51
CA VAL A 29 -0.07 -5.65 2.35
C VAL A 29 0.87 -5.00 3.38
N PRO A 30 1.00 -3.67 3.40
CA PRO A 30 1.78 -2.97 4.42
C PRO A 30 1.13 -3.06 5.80
N VAL A 31 1.89 -3.55 6.78
CA VAL A 31 1.47 -3.68 8.17
C VAL A 31 2.58 -3.26 9.12
N TYR A 32 2.22 -2.57 10.19
CA TYR A 32 3.06 -2.47 11.38
C TYR A 32 2.99 -3.80 12.12
N SER A 33 4.15 -4.41 12.39
CA SER A 33 4.26 -5.67 13.12
C SER A 33 5.16 -5.51 14.34
N CYS A 34 4.69 -5.96 15.50
CA CYS A 34 5.52 -6.11 16.70
C CYS A 34 6.09 -7.53 16.74
N GLU A 35 7.40 -7.66 16.83
CA GLU A 35 8.06 -8.97 16.92
C GLU A 35 7.91 -9.62 18.32
N ILE A 36 7.60 -8.82 19.35
CA ILE A 36 7.50 -9.29 20.74
C ILE A 36 6.13 -9.90 21.05
N CYS A 37 5.04 -9.19 20.76
CA CYS A 37 3.68 -9.67 21.05
C CYS A 37 2.93 -10.19 19.81
N SER A 38 3.59 -10.24 18.64
CA SER A 38 2.99 -10.66 17.36
C SER A 38 1.77 -9.84 16.90
N ARG A 39 1.53 -8.67 17.49
CA ARG A 39 0.46 -7.75 17.07
C ARG A 39 0.77 -7.20 15.68
N ASN A 40 -0.23 -7.21 14.80
CA ASN A 40 -0.16 -6.63 13.47
C ASN A 40 -1.24 -5.56 13.31
N GLU A 41 -0.88 -4.44 12.71
CA GLU A 41 -1.80 -3.34 12.41
C GLU A 41 -1.60 -2.87 10.98
N VAL A 42 -2.69 -2.83 10.21
CA VAL A 42 -2.65 -2.37 8.82
C VAL A 42 -2.17 -0.92 8.76
N PHE A 43 -1.24 -0.62 7.85
CA PHE A 43 -0.77 0.74 7.62
C PHE A 43 -1.96 1.66 7.30
N PRO A 44 -2.12 2.80 7.99
CA PRO A 44 -3.31 3.65 7.82
C PRO A 44 -3.60 4.03 6.37
N GLY A 45 -2.56 4.32 5.59
CA GLY A 45 -2.68 4.74 4.19
C GLY A 45 -3.22 3.68 3.24
N VAL A 46 -3.41 2.42 3.66
CA VAL A 46 -4.03 1.37 2.83
C VAL A 46 -5.30 0.77 3.44
N LYS A 47 -5.63 1.11 4.68
CA LYS A 47 -6.64 0.40 5.48
C LYS A 47 -8.03 0.40 4.83
N GLU A 48 -8.41 1.53 4.25
CA GLU A 48 -9.73 1.70 3.63
C GLU A 48 -9.89 0.84 2.36
N GLU A 49 -8.91 0.87 1.45
CA GLU A 49 -8.97 0.08 0.21
C GLU A 49 -8.83 -1.42 0.49
N LEU A 50 -8.00 -1.81 1.46
CA LEU A 50 -7.93 -3.21 1.91
C LEU A 50 -9.29 -3.68 2.45
N GLY A 51 -9.95 -2.85 3.25
CA GLY A 51 -11.31 -3.13 3.73
C GLY A 51 -12.32 -3.28 2.59
N ARG A 52 -12.29 -2.39 1.60
CA ARG A 52 -13.11 -2.51 0.39
C ARG A 52 -12.84 -3.80 -0.37
N LEU A 53 -11.57 -4.17 -0.56
CA LEU A 53 -11.19 -5.41 -1.23
C LEU A 53 -11.74 -6.64 -0.50
N VAL A 54 -11.54 -6.72 0.82
CA VAL A 54 -12.07 -7.81 1.64
C VAL A 54 -13.59 -7.87 1.58
N GLY A 55 -14.26 -6.72 1.59
CA GLY A 55 -15.71 -6.61 1.39
C GLY A 55 -16.17 -7.16 0.04
N ARG A 56 -15.49 -6.77 -1.06
CA ARG A 56 -15.78 -7.28 -2.42
C ARG A 56 -15.59 -8.79 -2.55
N LEU A 57 -14.62 -9.35 -1.84
CA LEU A 57 -14.38 -10.80 -1.81
C LEU A 57 -15.49 -11.60 -1.11
N GLY A 58 -16.29 -10.94 -0.27
CA GLY A 58 -17.40 -11.56 0.46
C GLY A 58 -16.95 -12.63 1.45
N THR A 59 -17.88 -13.42 1.97
CA THR A 59 -17.59 -14.44 3.02
C THR A 59 -17.07 -15.77 2.47
N ARG A 60 -17.24 -16.02 1.17
CA ARG A 60 -16.85 -17.25 0.48
C ARG A 60 -16.12 -16.95 -0.84
N PRO A 61 -14.94 -16.32 -0.78
CA PRO A 61 -14.17 -16.04 -1.99
C PRO A 61 -13.71 -17.34 -2.66
N GLN A 62 -13.44 -17.26 -3.96
CA GLN A 62 -12.68 -18.28 -4.66
C GLN A 62 -11.22 -18.30 -4.18
N ALA A 63 -10.55 -19.43 -4.34
CA ALA A 63 -9.13 -19.54 -4.04
C ALA A 63 -8.34 -18.67 -5.04
N GLN A 64 -7.65 -17.65 -4.54
CA GLN A 64 -6.94 -16.69 -5.39
C GLN A 64 -5.83 -15.97 -4.64
N ARG A 65 -4.84 -15.48 -5.38
CA ARG A 65 -3.74 -14.66 -4.86
C ARG A 65 -3.86 -13.27 -5.47
N ILE A 66 -3.90 -12.24 -4.63
CA ILE A 66 -4.14 -10.85 -5.04
C ILE A 66 -2.92 -10.00 -4.65
N PRO A 67 -2.14 -9.48 -5.61
CA PRO A 67 -1.06 -8.53 -5.34
C PRO A 67 -1.61 -7.16 -4.97
N PHE A 68 -1.54 -6.80 -3.69
CA PHE A 68 -2.12 -5.54 -3.21
C PHE A 68 -1.35 -4.31 -3.74
N ASP A 69 -0.09 -4.48 -4.09
CA ASP A 69 0.75 -3.47 -4.71
C ASP A 69 0.37 -3.14 -6.16
N GLU A 70 -0.41 -3.99 -6.83
CA GLU A 70 -0.93 -3.67 -8.18
C GLU A 70 -2.22 -2.82 -8.13
N ILE A 71 -2.85 -2.73 -6.96
CA ILE A 71 -4.13 -2.01 -6.77
C ILE A 71 -4.00 -0.74 -5.92
N HIS A 72 -2.87 -0.59 -5.19
CA HIS A 72 -2.66 0.51 -4.26
C HIS A 72 -1.24 1.07 -4.30
N GLU A 73 -1.09 2.38 -4.53
CA GLU A 73 0.19 3.05 -4.75
C GLU A 73 1.11 2.99 -3.52
N TRP A 74 0.59 3.22 -2.30
CA TRP A 74 1.42 3.07 -1.09
C TRP A 74 2.01 1.65 -0.95
N ALA A 75 1.28 0.61 -1.33
CA ALA A 75 1.80 -0.75 -1.28
C ALA A 75 2.89 -0.98 -2.34
N ALA A 76 2.72 -0.43 -3.56
CA ALA A 76 3.74 -0.45 -4.60
C ALA A 76 5.03 0.26 -4.16
N VAL A 77 4.92 1.50 -3.68
CA VAL A 77 6.05 2.30 -3.19
C VAL A 77 6.80 1.56 -2.08
N LEU A 78 6.09 1.04 -1.08
CA LEU A 78 6.71 0.33 0.04
C LEU A 78 7.36 -0.99 -0.40
N ARG A 79 6.78 -1.72 -1.36
CA ARG A 79 7.38 -2.92 -1.94
C ARG A 79 8.67 -2.61 -2.67
N GLU A 80 8.69 -1.55 -3.46
CA GLU A 80 9.87 -1.16 -4.23
C GLU A 80 11.03 -0.76 -3.32
N VAL A 81 10.74 -0.01 -2.26
CA VAL A 81 11.78 0.33 -1.27
C VAL A 81 12.23 -0.90 -0.49
N ALA A 82 11.31 -1.78 -0.08
CA ALA A 82 11.65 -3.01 0.64
C ALA A 82 12.47 -4.00 -0.21
N ALA A 83 12.26 -4.03 -1.53
CA ALA A 83 12.99 -4.90 -2.46
C ALA A 83 14.48 -4.51 -2.59
N ALA A 84 14.87 -3.29 -2.21
CA ALA A 84 16.27 -2.85 -2.20
C ALA A 84 17.08 -3.36 -0.99
N ASP A 85 16.60 -4.42 -0.32
CA ASP A 85 17.15 -5.10 0.86
C ASP A 85 17.61 -4.16 1.99
N ARG A 86 16.87 -3.07 2.15
CA ARG A 86 17.13 -2.06 3.17
C ARG A 86 15.89 -1.93 4.06
N PRO A 87 16.08 -1.69 5.38
CA PRO A 87 14.97 -1.31 6.25
C PRO A 87 14.18 -0.16 5.62
N LEU A 88 12.86 -0.16 5.74
CA LEU A 88 12.02 0.95 5.30
C LEU A 88 12.39 2.22 6.07
N GLN A 89 13.17 3.08 5.42
CA GLN A 89 13.56 4.40 5.89
C GLN A 89 12.61 5.45 5.33
N ALA A 90 12.15 6.37 6.19
CA ALA A 90 11.17 7.39 5.80
C ALA A 90 11.65 8.20 4.59
N ALA A 91 12.91 8.65 4.57
CA ALA A 91 13.48 9.40 3.46
C ALA A 91 13.46 8.63 2.12
N SER A 92 13.76 7.33 2.13
CA SER A 92 13.72 6.52 0.91
C SER A 92 12.30 6.30 0.41
N VAL A 93 11.34 6.14 1.33
CA VAL A 93 9.93 6.00 0.99
C VAL A 93 9.36 7.30 0.45
N MET A 94 9.68 8.44 1.07
CA MET A 94 9.24 9.76 0.60
C MET A 94 9.80 10.06 -0.79
N ARG A 95 11.10 9.85 -1.01
CA ARG A 95 11.70 10.01 -2.34
C ARG A 95 11.02 9.13 -3.38
N LYS A 96 10.77 7.86 -3.06
CA LYS A 96 10.12 6.94 -3.99
C LYS A 96 8.65 7.30 -4.25
N ALA A 97 7.94 7.83 -3.25
CA ALA A 97 6.58 8.33 -3.42
C ALA A 97 6.54 9.58 -4.33
N GLU A 98 7.52 10.46 -4.20
CA GLU A 98 7.68 11.63 -5.09
C GLU A 98 7.98 11.21 -6.53
N GLU A 99 8.97 10.32 -6.74
CA GLU A 99 9.26 9.72 -8.04
C GLU A 99 7.99 9.13 -8.68
N ARG A 100 7.24 8.34 -7.89
CA ARG A 100 6.00 7.71 -8.36
C ARG A 100 4.90 8.73 -8.69
N THR A 101 4.82 9.80 -7.91
CA THR A 101 3.87 10.90 -8.16
C THR A 101 4.17 11.58 -9.49
N ASN A 102 5.44 11.87 -9.76
CA ASN A 102 5.88 12.46 -11.03
C ASN A 102 5.55 11.54 -12.22
N GLU A 103 5.84 10.24 -12.12
CA GLU A 103 5.47 9.26 -13.15
C GLU A 103 3.95 9.25 -13.45
N LEU A 104 3.11 9.32 -12.41
CA LEU A 104 1.65 9.35 -12.59
C LEU A 104 1.17 10.68 -13.22
N LEU A 105 1.83 11.79 -12.92
CA LEU A 105 1.55 13.09 -13.55
C LEU A 105 1.97 13.10 -15.02
N ASP A 106 3.10 12.51 -15.38
CA ASP A 106 3.52 12.36 -16.77
C ASP A 106 2.51 11.53 -17.57
N LEU A 107 2.04 10.41 -17.01
CA LEU A 107 0.98 9.62 -17.62
C LEU A 107 -0.34 10.40 -17.74
N MET A 108 -0.63 11.31 -16.81
CA MET A 108 -1.84 12.15 -16.88
C MET A 108 -1.79 13.11 -18.07
N LEU A 109 -0.61 13.65 -18.39
CA LEU A 109 -0.42 14.50 -19.56
C LEU A 109 -0.69 13.72 -20.85
N ILE A 110 -0.21 12.47 -20.93
CA ILE A 110 -0.46 11.58 -22.08
C ILE A 110 -1.96 11.24 -22.17
N ALA A 111 -2.59 10.83 -21.07
CA ALA A 111 -4.02 10.52 -21.07
C ALA A 111 -4.87 11.74 -21.49
N SER A 112 -4.43 12.94 -21.10
CA SER A 112 -5.08 14.20 -21.48
C SER A 112 -4.91 14.53 -22.97
N SER A 113 -3.72 14.30 -23.56
CA SER A 113 -3.51 14.54 -24.99
C SER A 113 -4.29 13.58 -25.88
N LEU A 114 -4.56 12.36 -25.38
CA LEU A 114 -5.39 11.36 -26.06
C LEU A 114 -6.90 11.54 -25.83
N GLY A 115 -7.31 12.39 -24.90
CA GLY A 115 -8.72 12.55 -24.51
C GLY A 115 -9.32 11.33 -23.79
N ASP A 116 -8.49 10.48 -23.19
CA ASP A 116 -8.94 9.27 -22.49
C ASP A 116 -9.41 9.58 -21.06
N GLU A 117 -10.70 9.89 -20.92
CA GLU A 117 -11.29 10.24 -19.62
C GLU A 117 -11.33 9.08 -18.62
N ILE A 118 -11.38 7.82 -19.10
CA ILE A 118 -11.36 6.66 -18.21
C ILE A 118 -9.98 6.54 -17.57
N TRP A 119 -8.93 6.65 -18.39
CA TRP A 119 -7.56 6.59 -17.90
C TRP A 119 -7.23 7.78 -17.00
N LYS A 120 -7.66 8.99 -17.33
CA LYS A 120 -7.51 10.18 -16.47
C LYS A 120 -8.17 9.98 -15.10
N LYS A 121 -9.39 9.44 -15.07
CA LYS A 121 -10.09 9.16 -13.80
C LYS A 121 -9.32 8.16 -12.94
N GLU A 122 -8.78 7.12 -13.56
CA GLU A 122 -7.95 6.14 -12.86
C GLU A 122 -6.66 6.76 -12.32
N LEU A 123 -5.93 7.54 -13.12
CA LEU A 123 -4.71 8.21 -12.67
C LEU A 123 -4.98 9.21 -11.53
N LYS A 124 -6.11 9.94 -11.55
CA LYS A 124 -6.52 10.82 -10.44
C LYS A 124 -6.72 10.03 -9.15
N ARG A 125 -7.40 8.88 -9.24
CA ARG A 125 -7.61 7.98 -8.09
C ARG A 125 -6.28 7.47 -7.54
N ARG A 126 -5.32 7.12 -8.39
CA ARG A 126 -3.98 6.67 -7.98
C ARG A 126 -3.18 7.79 -7.30
N LEU A 127 -3.13 8.98 -7.91
CA LEU A 127 -2.49 10.16 -7.33
C LEU A 127 -3.04 10.50 -5.94
N SER A 128 -4.37 10.43 -5.75
CA SER A 128 -4.99 10.73 -4.44
C SER A 128 -4.56 9.80 -3.31
N GLN A 129 -4.03 8.60 -3.63
CA GLN A 129 -3.52 7.69 -2.61
C GLN A 129 -2.20 8.21 -2.02
N LEU A 130 -1.36 8.84 -2.84
CA LEU A 130 -0.04 9.34 -2.43
C LEU A 130 -0.07 10.75 -1.85
N SER A 131 -1.14 11.52 -2.08
CA SER A 131 -1.25 12.92 -1.62
C SER A 131 -1.49 13.07 -0.11
N ALA A 132 -1.92 12.02 0.58
CA ALA A 132 -2.15 12.05 2.02
C ALA A 132 -0.89 11.67 2.80
N GLN A 133 -0.51 12.51 3.76
CA GLN A 133 0.72 12.35 4.51
C GLN A 133 0.53 11.36 5.67
N TYR A 134 0.87 10.09 5.42
CA TYR A 134 0.79 9.00 6.42
C TYR A 134 2.14 8.65 7.05
N ILE A 135 3.22 9.25 6.56
CA ILE A 135 4.57 9.01 7.04
C ILE A 135 5.02 10.26 7.80
N PRO A 136 5.32 10.15 9.11
CA PRO A 136 5.89 11.27 9.83
C PRO A 136 7.28 11.60 9.27
N THR A 137 7.52 12.89 9.05
CA THR A 137 8.82 13.47 8.66
C THR A 137 9.84 13.34 9.77
#